data_AF-A0A4Z0MDR6-F1
#
_entry.id   AF-A0A4Z0MDR6-F1
#
_cell.length_a   1.000
_cell.length_b   1.000
_cell.length_c   1.000
_cell.angle_alpha   90.00
_cell.angle_beta   90.00
_cell.angle_gamma   90.00
#
_symmetry.space_group_name_H-M   'P 1'
#
loop_
_entity.id
_entity.type
_entity.pdbx_description
1 polymer ?
#
loop_
_entity_poly.entity_id
_entity_poly.type
_entity_poly.pdbx_seq_one_letter_code
_entity_poly.pdbx_strand_id
1 'polypeptide(L)'
;MGRTNPLNAKVKEVAGCSTTAHINERLLAEAKLLLTHTDWPIADIADRLGFEYTSYFTSFFKKHTATTPLAFRRAPLAVAMVLSCLPLTGRANSG
;
A
#
# COMPACT_ATOMS: atom_id res chain seq x y z
N MET A 1 -4.56 20.48 39.48
CA MET A 1 -3.37 20.04 38.71
C MET A 1 -3.38 18.50 38.67
N GLY A 2 -4.04 17.91 37.68
CA GLY A 2 -4.34 16.46 37.68
C GLY A 2 -3.79 15.76 36.45
N ARG A 3 -2.68 15.03 36.66
CA ARG A 3 -2.25 13.76 36.08
C ARG A 3 -2.46 13.49 34.58
N THR A 4 -1.31 13.25 33.95
CA THR A 4 -1.04 12.80 32.59
C THR A 4 -1.85 11.56 32.16
N ASN A 5 -2.27 11.57 30.90
CA ASN A 5 -2.98 10.49 30.23
C ASN A 5 -2.15 9.91 29.07
N PRO A 6 -1.25 8.94 29.32
CA PRO A 6 -0.62 8.17 28.24
C PRO A 6 -1.52 6.98 27.84
N LEU A 7 -2.68 7.24 27.24
CA LEU A 7 -3.59 6.16 26.78
C LEU A 7 -3.31 5.67 25.35
N ASN A 8 -2.35 6.25 24.64
CA ASN A 8 -2.08 5.90 23.25
C ASN A 8 -0.91 4.91 23.09
N ALA A 9 -0.74 3.99 24.04
CA ALA A 9 0.41 3.08 24.06
C ALA A 9 0.07 1.63 24.39
N LYS A 10 -1.04 1.07 23.91
CA LYS A 10 -1.25 -0.40 23.79
C LYS A 10 -2.35 -0.75 22.80
N VAL A 11 -2.05 -0.66 21.51
CA VAL A 11 -2.73 -1.47 20.46
C VAL A 11 -1.67 -2.27 19.71
N LYS A 12 -0.82 -2.95 20.48
CA LYS A 12 0.11 -3.97 20.03
C LYS A 12 0.12 -5.02 21.12
N GLU A 13 0.34 -6.28 20.73
CA GLU A 13 0.45 -7.46 21.60
C GLU A 13 -0.92 -7.97 22.13
N VAL A 14 -1.43 -9.18 21.84
CA VAL A 14 -0.77 -10.48 21.61
C VAL A 14 -1.65 -11.49 20.80
N ALA A 15 -2.84 -11.16 20.30
CA ALA A 15 -3.77 -12.20 19.79
C ALA A 15 -4.06 -12.24 18.26
N GLY A 16 -3.48 -11.36 17.43
CA GLY A 16 -3.86 -11.19 16.00
C GLY A 16 -2.76 -11.46 14.95
N CYS A 17 -1.62 -12.02 15.35
CA CYS A 17 -0.38 -12.02 14.56
C CYS A 17 -0.47 -12.79 13.23
N SER A 18 -1.30 -13.82 13.12
CA SER A 18 -1.44 -14.57 11.86
C SER A 18 -2.38 -13.88 10.87
N THR A 19 -3.48 -13.27 11.33
CA THR A 19 -4.44 -12.60 10.46
C THR A 19 -3.91 -11.26 9.96
N THR A 20 -3.32 -10.43 10.84
CA THR A 20 -2.74 -9.15 10.43
C THR A 20 -1.51 -9.33 9.55
N ALA A 21 -0.66 -10.33 9.81
CA ALA A 21 0.47 -10.64 8.93
C ALA A 21 -0.03 -11.07 7.54
N HIS A 22 -1.01 -11.98 7.48
CA HIS A 22 -1.57 -12.43 6.22
C HIS A 22 -2.22 -11.28 5.43
N ILE A 23 -2.98 -10.40 6.11
CA ILE A 23 -3.55 -9.20 5.49
C ILE A 23 -2.44 -8.28 4.95
N ASN A 24 -1.38 -8.05 5.73
CA ASN A 24 -0.24 -7.24 5.30
C ASN A 24 0.47 -7.85 4.09
N GLU A 25 0.63 -9.17 4.04
CA GLU A 25 1.21 -9.85 2.88
C GLU A 25 0.35 -9.68 1.63
N ARG A 26 -0.99 -9.78 1.76
CA ARG A 26 -1.92 -9.55 0.64
C ARG A 26 -1.89 -8.09 0.17
N LEU A 27 -1.96 -7.14 1.09
CA LEU A 27 -1.81 -5.70 0.80
C LEU A 27 -0.48 -5.39 0.09
N LEU A 28 0.61 -6.03 0.54
CA LEU A 28 1.92 -5.86 -0.07
C LEU A 28 1.98 -6.43 -1.49
N ALA A 29 1.39 -7.60 -1.72
CA ALA A 29 1.32 -8.21 -3.04
C ALA A 29 0.50 -7.35 -4.01
N GLU A 30 -0.66 -6.85 -3.58
CA GLU A 30 -1.49 -5.94 -4.37
C GLU A 30 -0.77 -4.61 -4.63
N ALA A 31 -0.10 -4.03 -3.64
CA ALA A 31 0.71 -2.82 -3.81
C ALA A 31 1.79 -3.01 -4.88
N LYS A 32 2.53 -4.12 -4.83
CA LYS A 32 3.56 -4.44 -5.84
C LYS A 32 2.94 -4.60 -7.23
N LEU A 33 1.80 -5.29 -7.32
CA LEU A 33 1.07 -5.47 -8.58
C LEU A 33 0.65 -4.11 -9.15
N LEU A 34 0.01 -3.26 -8.36
CA LEU A 34 -0.42 -1.93 -8.79
C LEU A 34 0.76 -1.05 -9.20
N LEU A 35 1.86 -1.05 -8.43
CA LEU A 35 3.06 -0.29 -8.77
C LEU A 35 3.76 -0.77 -10.05
N THR A 36 3.55 -2.02 -10.44
CA THR A 36 4.17 -2.62 -11.63
C THR A 36 3.27 -2.51 -12.87
N HIS A 37 1.96 -2.63 -12.68
CA HIS A 37 0.98 -2.71 -13.78
C HIS A 37 0.21 -1.42 -14.02
N THR A 38 0.35 -0.41 -13.16
CA THR A 38 -0.34 0.86 -13.32
C THR A 38 0.61 2.03 -13.17
N ASP A 39 0.30 3.11 -13.89
CA ASP A 39 1.00 4.38 -13.75
C ASP A 39 0.39 5.30 -12.67
N TRP A 40 -0.50 4.75 -11.84
CA TRP A 40 -1.24 5.53 -10.86
C TRP A 40 -0.32 6.25 -9.86
N PRO A 41 -0.73 7.45 -9.40
CA PRO A 41 0.00 8.13 -8.36
C PRO A 41 -0.09 7.31 -7.07
N ILE A 42 0.95 7.44 -6.24
CA ILE A 42 1.08 6.67 -4.99
C ILE A 42 -0.11 6.90 -4.05
N ALA A 43 -0.76 8.06 -4.13
CA ALA A 43 -1.96 8.39 -3.38
C ALA A 43 -3.18 7.55 -3.79
N ASP A 44 -3.45 7.38 -5.09
CA ASP A 44 -4.53 6.52 -5.59
C ASP A 44 -4.31 5.05 -5.22
N ILE A 45 -3.04 4.60 -5.24
CA ILE A 45 -2.68 3.24 -4.82
C ILE A 45 -2.93 3.08 -3.31
N ALA A 46 -2.57 4.07 -2.51
CA ALA A 46 -2.81 4.06 -1.07
C ALA A 46 -4.31 4.05 -0.74
N ASP A 47 -5.11 4.88 -1.42
CA ASP A 47 -6.57 4.94 -1.27
C ASP A 47 -7.24 3.60 -1.60
N ARG A 48 -6.87 2.99 -2.74
CA ARG A 48 -7.39 1.67 -3.14
C ARG A 48 -7.06 0.54 -2.17
N LEU A 49 -5.92 0.61 -1.50
CA LEU A 49 -5.50 -0.37 -0.50
C LEU A 49 -6.10 -0.05 0.89
N GLY A 50 -6.91 1.00 1.02
CA GLY A 50 -7.59 1.39 2.26
C GLY A 50 -6.70 2.14 3.25
N PHE A 51 -5.61 2.77 2.79
CA PHE A 51 -4.79 3.63 3.64
C PHE A 51 -5.36 5.04 3.71
N GLU A 52 -5.65 5.50 4.92
CA GLU A 52 -6.14 6.87 5.18
C GLU A 52 -5.14 7.95 4.73
N TYR A 53 -3.84 7.64 4.76
CA TYR A 53 -2.79 8.56 4.30
C TYR A 53 -1.70 7.85 3.49
N THR A 54 -1.31 8.48 2.38
CA THR A 54 -0.19 8.06 1.52
C THR A 54 1.13 7.88 2.29
N SER A 55 1.36 8.66 3.34
CA SER A 55 2.56 8.55 4.19
C SER A 55 2.61 7.23 4.97
N TYR A 56 1.45 6.72 5.41
CA TYR A 56 1.37 5.42 6.08
C TYR A 56 1.61 4.28 5.10
N PHE A 57 1.02 4.35 3.90
CA PHE A 57 1.31 3.40 2.82
C PHE A 57 2.81 3.37 2.50
N THR A 58 3.44 4.55 2.34
CA THR A 58 4.86 4.66 2.02
C THR A 58 5.73 4.03 3.10
N SER A 59 5.42 4.28 4.37
CA SER A 59 6.14 3.72 5.52
C SER A 59 5.94 2.22 5.63
N PHE A 60 4.71 1.74 5.42
CA PHE A 60 4.35 0.32 5.36
C PHE A 60 5.13 -0.39 4.24
N PHE A 61 5.05 0.11 3.01
CA PHE A 61 5.72 -0.48 1.85
C PHE A 61 7.23 -0.53 2.04
N LYS A 62 7.83 0.56 2.54
CA LYS A 62 9.26 0.61 2.84
C LYS A 62 9.67 -0.36 3.94
N LYS A 63 8.85 -0.51 4.99
CA LYS A 63 9.10 -1.48 6.05
C LYS A 63 9.11 -2.92 5.54
N HIS A 64 8.28 -3.23 4.55
CA HIS A 64 8.13 -4.58 4.01
C HIS A 64 9.05 -4.90 2.81
N THR A 65 9.45 -3.90 2.02
CA THR A 65 10.27 -4.09 0.80
C THR A 65 11.66 -3.49 0.90
N ALA A 66 11.99 -2.84 2.03
CA ALA A 66 13.18 -2.01 2.21
C ALA A 66 13.34 -0.84 1.22
N THR A 67 12.38 -0.64 0.31
CA THR A 67 12.44 0.36 -0.77
C THR A 67 11.19 1.22 -0.78
N THR A 68 11.27 2.44 -1.30
CA THR A 68 10.07 3.28 -1.43
C THR A 68 9.23 2.80 -2.62
N PRO A 69 7.89 2.96 -2.59
CA PRO A 69 7.03 2.55 -3.70
C PRO A 69 7.43 3.26 -5.02
N LEU A 70 7.90 4.51 -4.94
CA LEU A 70 8.44 5.25 -6.10
C LEU A 70 9.74 4.63 -6.62
N ALA A 71 10.66 4.24 -5.74
CA ALA A 71 11.89 3.56 -6.14
C ALA A 71 11.61 2.18 -6.72
N PHE A 72 10.64 1.46 -6.16
CA PHE A 72 10.19 0.17 -6.66
C PHE A 72 9.61 0.27 -8.07
N ARG A 73 8.77 1.29 -8.35
CA ARG A 73 8.23 1.56 -9.69
C ARG A 73 9.30 1.98 -10.70
N ARG A 74 10.32 2.72 -10.26
CA ARG A 74 11.44 3.15 -11.12
C ARG A 74 12.49 2.07 -11.34
N ALA A 75 12.45 0.98 -10.56
CA ALA A 75 13.38 -0.12 -10.74
C ALA A 75 13.05 -0.81 -12.08
N PRO A 76 14.05 -1.04 -12.95
CA PRO A 76 13.85 -1.84 -14.15
C PRO A 76 13.65 -3.30 -13.71
N LEU A 77 12.40 -3.71 -13.47
CA LEU A 77 12.08 -5.12 -13.30
C LEU A 77 12.31 -5.79 -14.66
N ALA A 78 13.41 -6.52 -14.77
CA ALA A 78 13.70 -7.37 -15.91
C ALA A 78 12.58 -8.43 -16.04
N VAL A 79 11.77 -8.29 -17.10
CA VAL A 79 11.05 -9.37 -17.80
C VAL A 79 10.07 -10.19 -16.95
N ALA A 80 8.79 -9.78 -16.86
CA ALA A 80 7.57 -10.60 -16.60
C ALA A 80 6.42 -9.64 -16.15
N MET A 81 5.18 -9.61 -16.64
CA MET A 81 4.36 -10.61 -17.34
C MET A 81 3.34 -9.93 -18.28
N VAL A 82 3.11 -10.57 -19.42
CA VAL A 82 2.37 -10.13 -20.62
C VAL A 82 0.83 -10.13 -20.46
N LEU A 83 0.24 -10.09 -19.25
CA LEU A 83 -1.23 -10.15 -19.09
C LEU A 83 -1.82 -8.98 -18.29
N SER A 84 -2.20 -7.90 -18.98
CA SER A 84 -3.30 -7.00 -18.58
C SER A 84 -3.80 -6.23 -19.81
N CYS A 85 -4.07 -6.96 -20.89
CA CYS A 85 -4.81 -6.48 -22.05
C CYS A 85 -6.30 -6.23 -21.71
N LEU A 86 -6.60 -5.57 -20.59
CA LEU A 86 -7.94 -5.06 -20.33
C LEU A 86 -7.90 -3.53 -20.46
N PRO A 87 -8.56 -2.94 -21.48
CA PRO A 87 -8.57 -1.51 -21.64
C PRO A 87 -9.14 -0.87 -20.39
N LEU A 88 -8.38 0.08 -19.84
CA LEU A 88 -8.89 1.15 -18.99
C LEU A 88 -10.08 1.77 -19.71
N THR A 89 -11.30 1.38 -19.31
CA THR A 89 -12.48 2.18 -19.67
C THR A 89 -12.32 3.48 -18.91
N GLY A 90 -11.70 4.44 -19.59
CA GLY A 90 -11.94 5.84 -19.30
C GLY A 90 -13.44 6.09 -19.44
N ARG A 91 -14.00 6.71 -18.41
CA ARG A 91 -15.00 7.75 -18.61
C ARG A 91 -14.73 8.86 -17.62
N ALA A 92 -13.92 9.80 -18.10
CA ALA A 92 -14.09 11.18 -17.75
C ALA A 92 -15.49 11.65 -18.19
N ASN A 93 -16.08 12.53 -17.38
CA ASN A 93 -17.01 13.60 -17.74
C ASN A 93 -18.40 13.25 -18.30
N SER A 94 -19.46 13.54 -17.53
CA SER A 94 -20.60 14.35 -17.99
C SER A 94 -21.54 14.65 -16.80
N GLY A 95 -21.82 15.92 -16.56
CA GLY A 95 -22.80 16.40 -15.58
C GLY A 95 -22.61 17.86 -15.24
#